data_AF-A0A7S2R5Q3-F1
#
_entry.id   AF-A0A7S2R5Q3-F1
#
_cell.length_a   1.000
_cell.length_b   1.000
_cell.length_c   1.000
_cell.angle_alpha   90.00
_cell.angle_beta   90.00
_cell.angle_gamma   90.00
#
_symmetry.space_group_name_H-M   'P 1'
#
loop_
_entity.id
_entity.type
_entity.pdbx_description
1 polymer ?
#
loop_
_entity_poly.entity_id
_entity_poly.type
_entity_poly.pdbx_seq_one_letter_code
_entity_poly.pdbx_strand_id
1 'polypeptide(L)'
;YEIEAWYFSPYPDEYTNVKRLWVCDYCLKYMKKKRTFLRHKAECPCRGPPGKEIYREQNLSVFEVDGKEHRVYCQNLCLLAKLFLDHKTLYYDVDPFYFYIIAEVDEFGAHIVGYFSKEKRSAEDYNLACILTFPPYQKCGYGKFIISLSYELSKREKK
;
A
#
# COMPACT_ATOMS: atom_id res chain seq x y z
N TYR A 1 -1.79 -4.81 -14.20
CA TYR A 1 -0.83 -5.93 -14.11
C TYR A 1 -1.56 -7.22 -13.71
N GLU A 2 -1.04 -8.38 -14.13
CA GLU A 2 -1.35 -9.68 -13.53
C GLU A 2 -0.11 -10.13 -12.74
N ILE A 3 -0.28 -10.48 -11.47
CA ILE A 3 0.85 -10.70 -10.54
C ILE A 3 0.59 -12.01 -9.79
N GLU A 4 1.56 -12.92 -9.84
CA GLU A 4 1.53 -14.15 -9.06
C GLU A 4 1.87 -13.87 -7.60
N ALA A 5 1.08 -14.41 -6.68
CA ALA A 5 1.32 -14.30 -5.25
C ALA A 5 2.51 -15.18 -4.84
N TRP A 6 3.31 -14.70 -3.88
CA TRP A 6 4.47 -15.44 -3.36
C TRP A 6 4.14 -16.17 -2.05
N TYR A 7 3.28 -15.56 -1.24
CA TYR A 7 2.92 -16.06 0.08
C TYR A 7 1.40 -16.05 0.28
N PHE A 8 0.95 -16.81 1.29
CA PHE A 8 -0.42 -16.77 1.74
C PHE A 8 -0.75 -15.38 2.34
N SER A 9 -1.95 -14.88 2.02
CA SER A 9 -2.56 -13.72 2.65
C SER A 9 -3.96 -14.08 3.18
N PRO A 10 -4.30 -13.70 4.42
CA PRO A 10 -5.55 -14.07 5.09
C PRO A 10 -6.71 -13.19 4.63
N TYR A 11 -6.99 -13.17 3.32
CA TYR A 11 -8.26 -12.63 2.83
C TYR A 11 -9.44 -13.40 3.46
N PRO A 12 -10.64 -12.79 3.61
CA PRO A 12 -11.79 -13.47 4.18
C PRO A 12 -12.08 -14.79 3.44
N ASP A 13 -12.59 -15.81 4.14
CA ASP A 13 -12.76 -17.19 3.64
C ASP A 13 -13.42 -17.28 2.27
N GLU A 14 -14.34 -16.36 2.02
CA GLU A 14 -15.07 -16.31 0.77
C GLU A 14 -14.18 -15.95 -0.45
N TYR A 15 -12.94 -15.48 -0.23
CA TYR A 15 -11.91 -15.13 -1.21
C TYR A 15 -10.69 -16.07 -1.20
N THR A 16 -10.54 -17.00 -0.24
CA THR A 16 -9.31 -17.81 -0.12
C THR A 16 -9.17 -18.87 -1.22
N ASN A 17 -10.29 -19.39 -1.74
CA ASN A 17 -10.30 -20.45 -2.75
C ASN A 17 -10.49 -19.94 -4.21
N VAL A 18 -10.25 -18.65 -4.46
CA VAL A 18 -10.36 -18.10 -5.82
C VAL A 18 -9.04 -18.20 -6.57
N LYS A 19 -9.08 -18.64 -7.83
CA LYS A 19 -7.88 -18.70 -8.69
C LYS A 19 -7.28 -17.31 -9.00
N ARG A 20 -8.10 -16.26 -8.94
CA ARG A 20 -7.68 -14.89 -9.25
C ARG A 20 -8.49 -13.90 -8.42
N LEU A 21 -7.79 -12.96 -7.80
CA LEU A 21 -8.36 -11.81 -7.11
C LEU A 21 -8.21 -10.57 -7.98
N TRP A 22 -9.25 -9.75 -8.07
CA TRP A 22 -9.24 -8.49 -8.82
C TRP A 22 -9.14 -7.33 -7.84
N VAL A 23 -8.09 -6.53 -7.94
CA VAL A 23 -7.82 -5.43 -7.00
C VAL A 23 -7.88 -4.09 -7.73
N CYS A 24 -8.60 -3.13 -7.17
CA CYS A 24 -8.63 -1.75 -7.68
C CYS A 24 -7.29 -1.08 -7.43
N ASP A 25 -6.73 -0.46 -8.47
CA ASP A 25 -5.41 0.18 -8.42
C ASP A 25 -5.37 1.44 -7.54
N TYR A 26 -6.53 2.08 -7.33
CA TYR A 26 -6.63 3.29 -6.51
C TYR A 26 -7.04 3.00 -5.06
N CYS A 27 -8.20 2.36 -4.85
CA CYS A 27 -8.73 2.16 -3.49
C CYS A 27 -8.36 0.81 -2.86
N LEU A 28 -7.64 -0.04 -3.60
CA LEU A 28 -7.19 -1.38 -3.18
C LEU A 28 -8.33 -2.36 -2.84
N LYS A 29 -9.58 -2.01 -3.15
CA LYS A 29 -10.72 -2.91 -2.97
C LYS A 29 -10.50 -4.17 -3.79
N TYR A 30 -10.58 -5.32 -3.14
CA TYR A 30 -10.48 -6.63 -3.76
C TYR A 30 -11.85 -7.22 -4.08
N MET A 31 -11.92 -7.99 -5.18
CA MET A 31 -13.16 -8.52 -5.75
C MET A 31 -12.91 -9.90 -6.36
N LYS A 32 -13.89 -10.80 -6.25
CA LYS A 32 -13.78 -12.18 -6.77
C LYS A 32 -14.00 -12.27 -8.28
N LYS A 33 -14.91 -11.46 -8.81
CA LYS A 33 -15.40 -11.58 -10.20
C LYS A 33 -14.95 -10.40 -11.04
N LYS A 34 -14.46 -10.69 -12.25
CA LYS A 34 -14.08 -9.69 -13.26
C LYS A 34 -15.19 -8.68 -13.53
N ARG A 35 -16.44 -9.12 -13.64
CA ARG A 35 -17.61 -8.25 -13.88
C ARG A 35 -17.76 -7.19 -12.77
N THR A 36 -17.61 -7.58 -11.51
CA THR A 36 -17.70 -6.66 -10.37
C THR A 36 -16.55 -5.66 -10.37
N PHE A 37 -15.34 -6.12 -10.73
CA PHE A 37 -14.16 -5.27 -10.89
C PHE A 37 -14.32 -4.24 -12.00
N LEU A 38 -14.81 -4.63 -13.18
CA LEU A 38 -15.02 -3.69 -14.29
C LEU A 38 -16.06 -2.61 -13.95
N ARG A 39 -17.17 -3.00 -13.31
CA ARG A 39 -18.16 -2.03 -12.81
C ARG A 39 -17.54 -1.09 -11.79
N HIS A 40 -16.81 -1.62 -10.81
CA HIS A 40 -16.12 -0.80 -9.82
C HIS A 40 -15.12 0.17 -10.46
N LYS A 41 -14.33 -0.26 -11.45
CA LYS A 41 -13.38 0.60 -12.15
C LYS A 41 -14.07 1.78 -12.85
N ALA A 42 -15.27 1.58 -13.42
CA ALA A 42 -16.04 2.64 -14.06
C ALA A 42 -16.65 3.63 -13.06
N GLU A 43 -17.02 3.17 -11.88
CA GLU A 43 -17.75 3.98 -10.87
C GLU A 43 -16.84 4.52 -9.75
N CYS A 44 -15.60 4.02 -9.62
CA CYS A 44 -14.72 4.36 -8.51
C CYS A 44 -14.38 5.85 -8.54
N PRO A 45 -14.64 6.60 -7.46
CA PRO A 45 -14.30 8.03 -7.40
C PRO A 45 -12.81 8.26 -7.10
N CYS A 46 -12.09 7.25 -6.62
CA CYS A 46 -10.69 7.37 -6.23
C CYS A 46 -9.78 7.47 -7.46
N ARG A 47 -8.77 8.32 -7.39
CA ARG A 47 -7.74 8.52 -8.42
C ARG A 47 -6.32 8.49 -7.82
N GLY A 48 -6.19 7.91 -6.63
CA GLY A 48 -4.93 7.83 -5.90
C GLY A 48 -5.13 7.32 -4.48
N PRO A 49 -4.04 7.16 -3.71
CA PRO A 49 -4.11 6.90 -2.28
C PRO A 49 -4.90 8.00 -1.55
N PRO A 50 -5.60 7.66 -0.45
CA PRO A 50 -6.20 8.67 0.43
C PRO A 50 -5.11 9.40 1.22
N GLY A 51 -5.50 10.21 2.20
CA GLY A 51 -4.56 10.91 3.08
C GLY A 51 -3.93 12.14 2.43
N LYS A 52 -2.76 12.53 2.94
CA LYS A 52 -2.10 13.77 2.58
C LYS A 52 -0.91 13.50 1.67
N GLU A 53 -0.83 14.18 0.53
CA GLU A 53 0.39 14.21 -0.27
C GLU A 53 1.45 15.05 0.47
N ILE A 54 2.56 14.41 0.85
CA ILE A 54 3.63 15.03 1.65
C ILE A 54 4.92 15.28 0.85
N TYR A 55 5.01 14.70 -0.35
CA TYR A 55 6.13 14.89 -1.27
C TYR A 55 5.63 14.71 -2.71
N ARG A 56 6.14 15.56 -3.59
CA ARG A 56 5.93 15.51 -5.03
C ARG A 56 7.20 15.91 -5.75
N GLU A 57 7.66 15.06 -6.66
CA GLU A 57 8.72 15.40 -7.61
C GLU A 57 8.39 14.78 -8.97
N GLN A 58 8.21 15.61 -9.98
CA GLN A 58 7.82 15.18 -11.34
C GLN A 58 6.55 14.30 -11.33
N ASN A 59 6.68 13.03 -11.72
CA ASN A 59 5.61 12.03 -11.72
C ASN A 59 5.62 11.15 -10.45
N LEU A 60 6.45 11.42 -9.45
CA LEU A 60 6.50 10.63 -8.22
C LEU A 60 5.86 11.39 -7.05
N SER A 61 4.92 10.75 -6.36
CA SER A 61 4.23 11.28 -5.19
C SER A 61 4.35 10.36 -3.99
N VAL A 62 4.34 10.95 -2.80
CA VAL A 62 4.26 10.22 -1.51
C VAL A 62 3.06 10.71 -0.73
N PHE A 63 2.22 9.77 -0.31
CA PHE A 63 1.03 10.03 0.50
C PHE A 63 1.24 9.47 1.91
N GLU A 64 1.02 10.30 2.92
CA GLU A 64 0.91 9.88 4.31
C GLU A 64 -0.56 9.55 4.62
N VAL A 65 -0.79 8.30 5.02
CA VAL A 65 -2.12 7.75 5.30
C VAL A 65 -2.16 7.26 6.74
N ASP A 66 -3.04 7.87 7.55
CA ASP A 66 -3.29 7.42 8.91
C ASP A 66 -4.18 6.17 8.89
N GLY A 67 -3.70 5.06 9.49
CA GLY A 67 -4.44 3.80 9.55
C GLY A 67 -5.76 3.88 10.32
N LYS A 68 -5.86 4.77 11.31
CA LYS A 68 -7.10 5.02 12.08
C LYS A 68 -8.14 5.78 11.25
N GLU A 69 -7.71 6.73 10.42
CA GLU A 69 -8.61 7.53 9.58
C GLU A 69 -9.06 6.77 8.32
N HIS A 70 -8.16 5.96 7.74
CA HIS A 70 -8.38 5.25 6.48
C HIS A 70 -8.32 3.73 6.62
N ARG A 71 -8.96 3.19 7.67
CA ARG A 71 -8.92 1.76 8.07
C ARG A 71 -9.09 0.79 6.90
N VAL A 72 -10.14 0.96 6.11
CA VAL A 72 -10.45 0.04 5.00
C VAL A 72 -9.34 0.02 3.95
N TYR A 73 -8.80 1.18 3.60
CA TYR A 73 -7.70 1.28 2.64
C TYR A 73 -6.44 0.59 3.18
N CYS A 74 -6.08 0.86 4.44
CA CYS A 74 -4.88 0.29 5.06
C CYS A 74 -5.00 -1.24 5.27
N GLN A 75 -6.20 -1.74 5.61
CA GLN A 75 -6.45 -3.19 5.69
C GLN A 75 -6.32 -3.85 4.32
N ASN A 76 -6.91 -3.24 3.27
CA ASN A 76 -6.77 -3.73 1.90
C ASN A 76 -5.29 -3.76 1.47
N LEU A 77 -4.53 -2.71 1.78
CA LEU A 77 -3.10 -2.63 1.52
C LEU A 77 -2.33 -3.72 2.26
N CYS A 78 -2.61 -3.94 3.54
CA CYS A 78 -1.95 -4.98 4.33
C CYS A 78 -2.21 -6.39 3.79
N LEU A 79 -3.45 -6.69 3.38
CA LEU A 79 -3.80 -7.96 2.76
C LEU A 79 -3.09 -8.14 1.41
N LEU A 80 -3.05 -7.09 0.59
CA LEU A 80 -2.33 -7.12 -0.69
C LEU A 80 -0.83 -7.31 -0.48
N ALA A 81 -0.24 -6.58 0.47
CA ALA A 81 1.17 -6.66 0.79
C ALA A 81 1.59 -8.03 1.34
N LYS A 82 0.73 -8.67 2.13
CA LYS A 82 1.00 -10.00 2.71
C LYS A 82 1.18 -11.09 1.65
N LEU A 83 0.64 -10.91 0.43
CA LEU A 83 0.91 -11.81 -0.70
C LEU A 83 2.39 -11.81 -1.13
N PHE A 84 3.16 -10.78 -0.73
CA PHE A 84 4.55 -10.57 -1.14
C PHE A 84 5.52 -10.45 0.04
N LEU A 85 5.02 -10.51 1.27
CA LEU A 85 5.80 -10.45 2.51
C LEU A 85 5.52 -11.71 3.35
N ASP A 86 6.56 -12.46 3.67
CA ASP A 86 6.42 -13.70 4.45
C ASP A 86 6.01 -13.41 5.91
N HIS A 87 6.82 -12.59 6.60
CA HIS A 87 6.71 -12.35 8.04
C HIS A 87 5.82 -11.17 8.45
N LYS A 88 4.86 -10.75 7.62
CA LYS A 88 3.89 -9.71 8.03
C LYS A 88 2.80 -10.31 8.90
N THR A 89 2.72 -9.90 10.16
CA THR A 89 1.79 -10.46 11.16
C THR A 89 0.57 -9.59 11.44
N LEU A 90 0.67 -8.27 11.22
CA LEU A 90 -0.41 -7.31 11.46
C LEU A 90 -1.07 -6.86 10.16
N TYR A 91 -2.35 -7.19 9.98
CA TYR A 91 -3.12 -6.87 8.78
C TYR A 91 -4.51 -6.29 9.04
N TYR A 92 -5.13 -6.55 10.20
CA TYR A 92 -6.43 -5.96 10.57
C TYR A 92 -6.32 -4.78 11.53
N ASP A 93 -5.37 -4.84 12.47
CA ASP A 93 -5.09 -3.74 13.39
C ASP A 93 -4.11 -2.74 12.75
N VAL A 94 -4.70 -1.74 12.09
CA VAL A 94 -3.97 -0.72 11.32
C VAL A 94 -3.93 0.64 12.03
N ASP A 95 -4.77 0.83 13.06
CA ASP A 95 -4.90 2.09 13.80
C ASP A 95 -3.57 2.62 14.39
N PRO A 96 -2.64 1.75 14.88
CA PRO A 96 -1.36 2.20 15.42
C PRO A 96 -0.33 2.65 14.37
N PHE A 97 -0.65 2.58 13.07
CA PHE A 97 0.33 2.78 12.00
C PHE A 97 0.04 4.01 11.14
N TYR A 98 1.10 4.67 10.71
CA TYR A 98 1.13 5.47 9.49
C TYR A 98 1.58 4.59 8.32
N PHE A 99 1.01 4.86 7.15
CA PHE A 99 1.40 4.24 5.89
C PHE A 99 1.85 5.33 4.93
N TYR A 100 3.06 5.17 4.39
CA TYR A 100 3.63 6.07 3.40
C TYR A 100 3.57 5.38 2.05
N ILE A 101 2.67 5.85 1.19
CA ILE A 101 2.36 5.25 -0.10
C ILE A 101 3.13 5.99 -1.19
N ILE A 102 3.91 5.25 -1.97
CA ILE A 102 4.67 5.79 -3.10
C ILE A 102 3.86 5.49 -4.35
N ALA A 103 3.60 6.52 -5.16
CA ALA A 103 2.81 6.40 -6.37
C ALA A 103 3.44 7.14 -7.55
N GLU A 104 3.37 6.52 -8.72
CA GLU A 104 3.61 7.19 -10.01
C GLU A 104 2.32 7.90 -10.44
N VAL A 105 2.41 9.12 -10.93
CA VAL A 105 1.27 9.94 -11.31
C VAL A 105 1.28 10.24 -12.80
N ASP A 106 0.17 9.94 -13.44
CA ASP A 106 -0.10 10.23 -14.84
C ASP A 106 -1.39 11.06 -15.00
N GLU A 107 -1.92 11.14 -16.22
CA GLU A 107 -3.17 11.85 -16.53
C GLU A 107 -4.43 11.21 -15.93
N PHE A 108 -4.36 9.93 -15.55
CA PHE A 108 -5.47 9.16 -14.99
C PHE A 108 -5.47 9.12 -13.47
N GLY A 109 -4.32 9.29 -12.80
CA GLY A 109 -4.25 9.36 -11.35
C GLY A 109 -2.89 8.99 -10.78
N ALA A 110 -2.87 8.67 -9.49
CA ALA A 110 -1.71 8.20 -8.75
C ALA A 110 -1.78 6.68 -8.56
N HIS A 111 -0.86 5.97 -9.22
CA HIS A 111 -0.75 4.52 -9.27
C HIS A 111 0.27 4.03 -8.25
N ILE A 112 -0.16 3.21 -7.30
CA ILE A 112 0.71 2.71 -6.23
C ILE A 112 1.83 1.85 -6.80
N VAL A 113 3.07 2.14 -6.40
CA VAL A 113 4.26 1.35 -6.77
C VAL A 113 4.90 0.65 -5.58
N GLY A 114 4.69 1.18 -4.38
CA GLY A 114 5.18 0.60 -3.14
C GLY A 114 4.72 1.37 -1.92
N TYR A 115 5.08 0.89 -0.75
CA TYR A 115 4.79 1.56 0.50
C TYR A 115 5.78 1.16 1.59
N PHE A 116 5.78 1.92 2.68
CA PHE A 116 6.22 1.40 3.98
C PHE A 116 5.23 1.81 5.08
N SER A 117 5.19 1.03 6.16
CA SER A 117 4.43 1.36 7.36
C SER A 117 5.36 1.73 8.51
N LYS A 118 4.90 2.62 9.38
CA LYS A 118 5.63 3.09 10.57
C LYS A 118 4.67 3.12 11.76
N GLU A 119 5.10 2.59 12.89
CA GLU A 119 4.32 2.72 14.13
C GLU A 119 4.29 4.18 14.58
N LYS A 120 3.11 4.66 14.98
CA LYS A 120 2.94 6.01 15.55
C LYS A 120 3.76 6.19 16.83
N ARG A 121 3.91 5.10 17.58
CA ARG A 121 4.70 5.02 18.81
C ARG A 121 5.40 3.67 18.84
N SER A 122 6.67 3.64 18.44
CA SER A 122 7.51 2.44 18.54
C SER A 122 8.30 2.48 19.85
N ALA A 123 8.22 1.40 20.65
CA ALA A 123 9.00 1.27 21.88
C ALA A 123 10.51 1.12 21.60
N GLU A 124 10.84 0.50 20.46
CA GLU A 124 12.22 0.26 20.00
C GLU A 124 12.69 1.34 19.01
N ASP A 125 11.90 2.42 18.85
CA ASP A 125 12.17 3.56 17.96
C ASP A 125 12.41 3.18 16.48
N TYR A 126 11.75 2.10 16.02
CA TYR A 126 11.79 1.73 14.60
C TYR A 126 11.12 2.79 13.73
N ASN A 127 11.88 3.29 12.75
CA ASN A 127 11.37 4.21 11.74
C ASN A 127 10.62 3.53 10.60
N LEU A 128 10.66 2.19 10.55
CA LEU A 128 10.09 1.36 9.50
C LEU A 128 9.66 0.00 10.10
N ALA A 129 8.41 -0.40 9.87
CA ALA A 129 7.85 -1.69 10.31
C ALA A 129 7.74 -2.69 9.15
N CYS A 130 7.14 -2.30 8.03
CA CYS A 130 7.08 -3.11 6.80
C CYS A 130 7.43 -2.22 5.62
N ILE A 131 8.10 -2.78 4.62
CA ILE A 131 8.43 -2.11 3.36
C ILE A 131 8.15 -3.07 2.21
N LEU A 132 7.58 -2.54 1.13
CA LEU A 132 7.34 -3.30 -0.09
C LEU A 132 7.41 -2.39 -1.32
N THR A 133 8.12 -2.84 -2.34
CA THR A 133 7.90 -2.41 -3.73
C THR A 133 7.14 -3.53 -4.44
N PHE A 134 6.00 -3.21 -5.07
CA PHE A 134 5.19 -4.23 -5.72
C PHE A 134 5.96 -4.88 -6.89
N PRO A 135 5.74 -6.18 -7.17
CA PRO A 135 6.58 -6.93 -8.08
C PRO A 135 6.84 -6.29 -9.45
N PRO A 136 5.86 -5.65 -10.14
CA PRO A 136 6.10 -5.00 -11.43
C PRO A 136 7.09 -3.83 -11.38
N TYR A 137 7.30 -3.24 -10.21
CA TYR A 137 8.12 -2.04 -10.02
C TYR A 137 9.46 -2.33 -9.30
N GLN A 138 9.75 -3.60 -9.04
CA GLN A 138 11.02 -3.98 -8.40
C GLN A 138 12.21 -3.75 -9.33
N LYS A 139 13.40 -3.54 -8.74
CA LYS A 139 14.67 -3.24 -9.44
C LYS A 139 14.68 -1.93 -10.25
N CYS A 140 13.66 -1.09 -10.11
CA CYS A 140 13.59 0.25 -10.74
C CYS A 140 14.04 1.41 -9.83
N GLY A 141 14.63 1.11 -8.65
CA GLY A 141 15.13 2.12 -7.72
C GLY A 141 14.14 2.55 -6.62
N TYR A 142 12.84 2.24 -6.73
CA TYR A 142 11.83 2.58 -5.72
C TYR A 142 12.14 2.07 -4.32
N GLY A 143 12.70 0.86 -4.18
CA GLY A 143 13.10 0.35 -2.88
C GLY A 143 14.16 1.23 -2.18
N LYS A 144 15.13 1.75 -2.94
CA LYS A 144 16.14 2.68 -2.41
C LYS A 144 15.50 4.01 -2.00
N PHE A 145 14.61 4.54 -2.84
CA PHE A 145 13.86 5.75 -2.55
C PHE A 145 13.05 5.64 -1.25
N ILE A 146 12.32 4.53 -1.07
CA ILE A 146 11.51 4.29 0.14
C ILE A 146 12.38 4.28 1.40
N ILE A 147 13.55 3.60 1.36
CA ILE A 147 14.49 3.57 2.48
C ILE A 147 15.03 4.98 2.77
N SER A 148 15.46 5.72 1.73
CA SER A 148 15.94 7.09 1.92
C SER A 148 14.88 7.99 2.54
N LEU A 149 13.63 7.89 2.09
CA LEU A 149 12.50 8.62 2.62
C LEU A 149 12.26 8.33 4.10
N SER A 150 12.33 7.07 4.55
CA SER A 150 12.12 6.74 5.97
C SER A 150 13.17 7.40 6.89
N TYR A 151 14.42 7.51 6.43
CA TYR A 151 15.47 8.24 7.16
C TYR A 151 15.25 9.76 7.14
N GLU A 152 14.82 10.34 6.03
CA GLU A 152 14.51 11.78 5.98
C GLU A 152 13.35 12.17 6.91
N LEU A 153 12.36 11.29 7.08
CA LEU A 153 11.32 11.49 8.09
C LEU A 153 11.88 11.46 9.52
N SER A 154 12.74 10.49 9.86
CA SER A 154 13.41 10.43 11.17
C SER A 154 14.18 11.72 11.49
N LYS A 155 14.97 12.21 10.52
CA LYS A 155 15.72 13.48 10.67
C LYS A 155 14.80 14.66 10.97
N ARG A 156 13.65 14.75 10.28
CA ARG A 156 12.65 15.82 10.51
C ARG A 156 11.99 15.71 11.88
N GLU A 157 11.81 14.50 12.38
CA GLU A 157 11.30 14.21 13.72
C GLU A 157 12.35 14.41 14.83
N LYS A 158 13.60 14.75 14.46
CA LYS A 158 14.75 14.89 15.36
C LYS A 158 15.07 13.60 16.12
N LYS A 159 14.94 12.46 15.43
CA LYS A 159 15.33 11.13 15.89
C LYS A 159 16.48 10.58 15.05
#